data_AF-A0A0F0I6U7-F1
#
_entry.id   AF-A0A0F0I6U7-F1
#
_cell.length_a   1.000
_cell.length_b   1.000
_cell.length_c   1.000
_cell.angle_alpha   90.00
_cell.angle_beta   90.00
_cell.angle_gamma   90.00
#
_symmetry.space_group_name_H-M   'P 1'
#
loop_
_entity.id
_entity.type
_entity.pdbx_description
1 polymer ?
#
loop_
_entity_poly.entity_id
_entity_poly.type
_entity_poly.pdbx_seq_one_letter_code
_entity_poly.pdbx_strand_id
1 'polypeptide(L)'
;MSASQINQAYEQDQQAQAIQQQSIPIEKHSSEVSPWMELTRWPEYLQGQNLVSVAPLGSMPDSEKEPLLAVFVQSVERLIHRAYQTIASHRINEFDQIQINTFFRRPGVWNRPIQIHLRPSTYRQYRHVWQRLICFAYRSSRPDQPIVLRHQLTTAQLAALDQMEEYGTRLLDQPADSRSEARYLTQTLEDQLDEACLALSIALLDHSLKGDLFESTVVGFLAILGINTDCSNFRDPNYYTTYLSALVKIAQMLVAERAVEMADHGEVGHPADALDEMRERFLLYGVRAPFGWITRLRTYGKKIQNTTTSLGYIYWSDDEQTLSYKELQLSMKGFRQFTATQVQLAQDELEQLFLLHPEEIREEMIPSLPLRELQDDPTNNQRGWNFLHDPRNQATLSQAMFTTHGRHRGAAERWLLDRALTLDWLREEFLDVRQSDSQVIWQKPHVDHYLKQVEAFLQRLLLLIHITGGQPGRATELLSLRHSNTVHGRHRNIFIEHGLVSTVTTYHKGYSISNTTKIIHRYLPKPVSELVVYYLWLILVQKG
;
A
#
# COMPACT_ATOMS: atom_id res chain seq x y z
N MET A 1 31.94 11.25 54.57
CA MET A 1 31.65 11.72 53.20
C MET A 1 30.69 12.88 53.28
N SER A 2 30.99 14.01 52.64
CA SER A 2 30.07 15.16 52.58
C SER A 2 28.90 14.86 51.65
N ALA A 3 27.75 15.51 51.85
CA ALA A 3 26.57 15.33 50.99
C ALA A 3 26.84 15.59 49.50
N SER A 4 27.83 16.44 49.17
CA SER A 4 28.24 16.68 47.78
C SER A 4 28.94 15.47 47.14
N GLN A 5 29.69 14.69 47.92
CA GLN A 5 30.38 13.48 47.44
C GLN A 5 29.38 12.34 47.16
N ILE A 6 28.28 12.28 47.91
CA ILE A 6 27.21 11.29 47.70
C ILE A 6 26.40 11.63 46.44
N ASN A 7 26.06 12.90 46.22
CA ASN A 7 25.36 13.32 45.00
C ASN A 7 26.22 13.13 43.74
N GLN A 8 27.52 13.42 43.80
CA GLN A 8 28.43 13.13 42.69
C GLN A 8 28.53 11.63 42.40
N ALA A 9 28.61 10.78 43.44
CA ALA A 9 28.61 9.34 43.25
C ALA A 9 27.29 8.82 42.67
N TYR A 10 26.16 9.40 43.07
CA TYR A 10 24.83 9.06 42.55
C TYR A 10 24.64 9.51 41.10
N GLU A 11 25.09 10.72 40.74
CA GLU A 11 25.07 11.19 39.34
C GLU A 11 26.01 10.36 38.46
N GLN A 12 27.17 9.97 38.96
CA GLN A 12 28.09 9.07 38.25
C GLN A 12 27.50 7.67 38.08
N ASP A 13 26.81 7.15 39.09
CA ASP A 13 26.12 5.85 39.01
C ASP A 13 24.92 5.91 38.07
N GLN A 14 24.15 7.01 38.05
CA GLN A 14 23.07 7.22 37.08
C GLN A 14 23.60 7.36 35.65
N GLN A 15 24.73 8.06 35.45
CA GLN A 15 25.38 8.14 34.14
C GLN A 15 25.94 6.77 33.72
N ALA A 16 26.56 6.03 34.64
CA ALA A 16 27.06 4.69 34.38
C ALA A 16 25.92 3.72 34.04
N GLN A 17 24.81 3.76 34.78
CA GLN A 17 23.60 2.96 34.50
C GLN A 17 22.94 3.35 33.17
N ALA A 18 22.89 4.65 32.84
CA ALA A 18 22.36 5.11 31.55
C ALA A 18 23.22 4.66 30.36
N ILE A 19 24.55 4.68 30.51
CA ILE A 19 25.50 4.16 29.51
C ILE A 19 25.36 2.63 29.40
N GLN A 20 25.20 1.93 30.52
CA GLN A 20 25.05 0.47 30.55
C GLN A 20 23.73 0.02 29.93
N GLN A 21 22.63 0.78 30.13
CA GLN A 21 21.32 0.54 29.50
C GLN A 21 21.32 0.78 27.98
N GLN A 22 22.24 1.58 27.45
CA GLN A 22 22.38 1.81 26.01
C GLN A 22 23.19 0.71 25.29
N SER A 23 23.88 -0.14 26.06
CA SER A 23 24.63 -1.29 25.57
C SER A 23 23.83 -2.58 25.75
N ILE A 24 23.99 -3.56 24.85
CA ILE A 24 23.27 -4.83 24.95
C ILE A 24 23.83 -5.66 26.12
N PRO A 25 23.03 -6.00 27.15
CA PRO A 25 23.51 -6.69 28.34
C PRO A 25 24.00 -8.13 28.05
N ILE A 26 25.01 -8.55 28.83
CA ILE A 26 25.73 -9.84 28.68
C ILE A 26 24.91 -11.01 29.25
N GLU A 27 24.16 -10.80 30.33
CA GLU A 27 23.30 -11.81 30.96
C GLU A 27 21.83 -11.54 30.69
N LYS A 28 21.04 -12.60 30.43
CA LYS A 28 19.61 -12.51 30.12
C LYS A 28 18.84 -13.59 30.86
N HIS A 29 17.70 -13.23 31.44
CA HIS A 29 16.76 -14.23 31.93
C HIS A 29 16.03 -14.87 30.73
N SER A 30 15.87 -16.19 30.70
CA SER A 30 15.34 -16.92 29.54
C SER A 30 13.92 -16.51 29.13
N SER A 31 13.14 -15.93 30.04
CA SER A 31 11.78 -15.43 29.78
C SER A 31 11.73 -14.04 29.12
N GLU A 32 12.85 -13.32 29.01
CA GLU A 32 12.89 -11.96 28.46
C GLU A 32 13.16 -11.92 26.96
N VAL A 33 13.67 -13.02 26.38
CA VAL A 33 14.01 -13.08 24.96
C VAL A 33 12.79 -13.56 24.17
N SER A 34 12.26 -12.71 23.31
CA SER A 34 11.15 -13.12 22.45
C SER A 34 11.63 -14.16 21.42
N PRO A 35 10.75 -15.07 20.96
CA PRO A 35 11.11 -16.06 19.93
C PRO A 35 11.65 -15.44 18.63
N TRP A 36 11.24 -14.19 18.34
CA TRP A 36 11.81 -13.40 17.26
C TRP A 36 13.28 -13.09 17.46
N MET A 37 13.64 -12.64 18.67
CA MET A 37 15.01 -12.30 19.04
C MET A 37 15.91 -13.53 19.15
N GLU A 38 15.37 -14.68 19.57
CA GLU A 38 16.07 -15.97 19.52
C GLU A 38 16.40 -16.39 18.08
N LEU A 39 15.45 -16.27 17.15
CA LEU A 39 15.69 -16.65 15.76
C LEU A 39 16.67 -15.70 15.07
N THR A 40 16.54 -14.39 15.30
CA THR A 40 17.33 -13.39 14.58
C THR A 40 18.75 -13.25 15.11
N ARG A 41 18.97 -13.56 16.39
CA ARG A 41 20.26 -13.47 17.08
C ARG A 41 20.92 -12.07 16.98
N TRP A 42 20.15 -11.02 16.68
CA TRP A 42 20.68 -9.66 16.56
C TRP A 42 21.43 -9.16 17.81
N PRO A 43 20.98 -9.46 19.04
CA PRO A 43 21.70 -9.03 20.23
C PRO A 43 23.08 -9.66 20.36
N GLU A 44 23.26 -10.87 19.83
CA GLU A 44 24.55 -11.54 19.81
C GLU A 44 25.49 -10.85 18.82
N TYR A 45 25.00 -10.49 17.64
CA TYR A 45 25.78 -9.81 16.61
C TYR A 45 26.25 -8.42 17.03
N LEU A 46 25.38 -7.68 17.73
CA LEU A 46 25.64 -6.31 18.19
C LEU A 46 26.10 -6.26 19.66
N GLN A 47 26.57 -7.38 20.20
CA GLN A 47 27.01 -7.45 21.59
C GLN A 47 28.15 -6.45 21.85
N GLY A 48 28.05 -5.70 22.94
CA GLY A 48 29.03 -4.66 23.30
C GLY A 48 28.95 -3.38 22.49
N GLN A 49 28.04 -3.28 21.51
CA GLN A 49 27.85 -2.07 20.70
C GLN A 49 26.71 -1.20 21.25
N ASN A 50 26.80 0.10 21.00
CA ASN A 50 25.71 1.05 21.24
C ASN A 50 24.79 1.10 20.01
N LEU A 51 23.51 0.76 20.18
CA LEU A 51 22.55 0.67 19.07
C LEU A 51 22.39 1.98 18.29
N VAL A 52 22.45 3.12 18.97
CA VAL A 52 22.33 4.44 18.35
C VAL A 52 23.56 4.75 17.50
N SER A 53 24.75 4.35 17.93
CA SER A 53 26.00 4.55 17.18
C SER A 53 26.12 3.63 15.96
N VAL A 54 25.60 2.40 16.03
CA VAL A 54 25.69 1.43 14.92
C VAL A 54 24.61 1.69 13.85
N ALA A 55 23.42 2.15 14.23
CA ALA A 55 22.31 2.35 13.29
C ALA A 55 22.66 3.24 12.06
N PRO A 56 23.43 4.33 12.18
CA PRO A 56 23.90 5.15 11.05
C PRO A 56 24.63 4.38 9.94
N LEU A 57 25.29 3.26 10.24
CA LEU A 57 26.00 2.47 9.23
C LEU A 57 25.06 2.06 8.08
N GLY A 58 23.81 1.71 8.41
CA GLY A 58 22.79 1.34 7.43
C GLY A 58 21.83 2.46 7.09
N SER A 59 22.15 3.74 7.32
CA SER A 59 21.28 4.88 6.96
C SER A 59 21.52 5.34 5.52
N MET A 60 20.60 6.15 4.98
CA MET A 60 20.85 6.87 3.72
C MET A 60 22.03 7.84 3.90
N PRO A 61 22.79 8.15 2.85
CA PRO A 61 23.91 9.07 2.93
C PRO A 61 23.45 10.52 3.03
N ASP A 62 24.27 11.33 3.69
CA ASP A 62 24.20 12.79 3.61
C ASP A 62 24.98 13.21 2.35
N SER A 63 24.32 13.84 1.38
CA SER A 63 24.92 14.16 0.08
C SER A 63 26.09 15.14 0.17
N GLU A 64 26.13 15.98 1.22
CA GLU A 64 27.21 16.94 1.41
C GLU A 64 28.43 16.29 2.07
N LYS A 65 28.20 15.37 3.01
CA LYS A 65 29.27 14.71 3.77
C LYS A 65 29.80 13.43 3.12
N GLU A 66 28.95 12.74 2.38
CA GLU A 66 29.23 11.43 1.78
C GLU A 66 28.88 11.45 0.28
N PRO A 67 29.51 12.32 -0.54
CA PRO A 67 29.16 12.50 -1.96
C PRO A 67 29.32 11.21 -2.76
N LEU A 68 30.31 10.37 -2.44
CA LEU A 68 30.52 9.08 -3.10
C LEU A 68 29.36 8.11 -2.84
N LEU A 69 28.88 8.03 -1.60
CA LEU A 69 27.70 7.22 -1.28
C LEU A 69 26.42 7.78 -1.94
N ALA A 70 26.32 9.10 -2.10
CA ALA A 70 25.21 9.69 -2.84
C ALA A 70 25.21 9.22 -4.31
N VAL A 71 26.38 9.14 -4.94
CA VAL A 71 26.56 8.56 -6.29
C VAL A 71 26.20 7.08 -6.32
N PHE A 72 26.60 6.27 -5.33
CA PHE A 72 26.21 4.86 -5.24
C PHE A 72 24.70 4.67 -5.12
N VAL A 73 24.04 5.51 -4.31
CA VAL A 73 22.59 5.48 -4.13
C VAL A 73 21.85 5.84 -5.41
N GLN A 74 22.38 6.75 -6.23
CA GLN A 74 21.86 7.04 -7.57
C GLN A 74 22.05 5.86 -8.54
N SER A 75 23.20 5.19 -8.49
CA SER A 75 23.44 3.97 -9.26
C SER A 75 22.42 2.87 -8.94
N VAL A 76 22.15 2.62 -7.66
CA VAL A 76 21.10 1.67 -7.24
C VAL A 76 19.72 2.08 -7.78
N GLU A 77 19.42 3.38 -7.85
CA GLU A 77 18.15 3.87 -8.41
C GLU A 77 18.03 3.58 -9.91
N ARG A 78 19.06 3.89 -10.70
CA ARG A 78 19.12 3.57 -12.14
C ARG A 78 19.04 2.06 -12.37
N LEU A 79 19.80 1.27 -11.61
CA LEU A 79 19.81 -0.18 -11.72
C LEU A 79 18.44 -0.81 -11.44
N ILE A 80 17.74 -0.39 -10.39
CA ILE A 80 16.40 -0.92 -10.09
C ILE A 80 15.41 -0.48 -11.19
N HIS A 81 15.57 0.71 -11.76
CA HIS A 81 14.77 1.14 -12.91
C HIS A 81 15.05 0.30 -14.16
N ARG A 82 16.32 0.00 -14.45
CA ARG A 82 16.74 -0.90 -15.55
C ARG A 82 16.13 -2.29 -15.38
N ALA A 83 16.23 -2.86 -14.17
CA ALA A 83 15.61 -4.14 -13.83
C ALA A 83 14.08 -4.14 -13.98
N TYR A 84 13.41 -3.03 -13.63
CA TYR A 84 11.98 -2.85 -13.88
C TYR A 84 11.68 -2.89 -15.39
N GLN A 85 12.44 -2.15 -16.20
CA GLN A 85 12.27 -2.12 -17.65
C GLN A 85 12.51 -3.50 -18.29
N THR A 86 13.53 -4.23 -17.85
CA THR A 86 13.85 -5.59 -18.30
C THR A 86 12.66 -6.54 -18.14
N ILE A 87 11.97 -6.49 -17.00
CA ILE A 87 10.79 -7.33 -16.77
C ILE A 87 9.57 -6.78 -17.52
N ALA A 88 9.37 -5.45 -17.52
CA ALA A 88 8.22 -4.80 -18.15
C ALA A 88 8.22 -4.93 -19.68
N SER A 89 9.39 -4.99 -20.29
CA SER A 89 9.57 -5.18 -21.75
C SER A 89 9.64 -6.66 -22.17
N HIS A 90 9.36 -7.58 -21.24
CA HIS A 90 9.33 -9.03 -21.50
C HIS A 90 10.66 -9.60 -22.03
N ARG A 91 11.81 -9.04 -21.62
CA ARG A 91 13.14 -9.64 -21.90
C ARG A 91 13.31 -11.00 -21.22
N ILE A 92 12.55 -11.23 -20.15
CA ILE A 92 12.29 -12.55 -19.58
C ILE A 92 10.80 -12.89 -19.75
N ASN A 93 10.51 -14.13 -20.14
CA ASN A 93 9.14 -14.54 -20.48
C ASN A 93 8.28 -14.79 -19.22
N GLU A 94 7.02 -15.17 -19.40
CA GLU A 94 6.11 -15.42 -18.29
C GLU A 94 6.56 -16.57 -17.38
N PHE A 95 7.15 -17.64 -17.94
CA PHE A 95 7.69 -18.76 -17.18
C PHE A 95 8.84 -18.32 -16.29
N ASP A 96 9.78 -17.55 -16.84
CA ASP A 96 10.93 -17.00 -16.10
C ASP A 96 10.47 -16.08 -14.97
N GLN A 97 9.46 -15.25 -15.24
CA GLN A 97 8.84 -14.39 -14.23
C GLN A 97 8.12 -15.18 -13.12
N ILE A 98 7.56 -16.34 -13.43
CA ILE A 98 6.98 -17.26 -12.44
C ILE A 98 8.11 -17.94 -11.64
N GLN A 99 9.19 -18.37 -12.28
CA GLN A 99 10.33 -19.01 -11.63
C GLN A 99 10.97 -18.06 -10.62
N ILE A 100 11.26 -16.81 -11.00
CA ILE A 100 11.85 -15.83 -10.09
C ILE A 100 10.90 -15.44 -8.95
N ASN A 101 9.58 -15.53 -9.18
CA ASN A 101 8.56 -15.32 -8.15
C ASN A 101 8.33 -16.54 -7.24
N THR A 102 8.98 -17.67 -7.53
CA THR A 102 8.79 -18.94 -6.84
C THR A 102 10.09 -19.40 -6.16
N PHE A 103 10.06 -19.49 -4.82
CA PHE A 103 11.23 -19.90 -4.03
C PHE A 103 11.30 -21.41 -3.76
N PHE A 104 10.51 -22.20 -4.48
CA PHE A 104 10.54 -23.66 -4.42
C PHE A 104 11.06 -24.20 -5.75
N ARG A 105 11.65 -25.41 -5.72
CA ARG A 105 12.20 -26.04 -6.93
C ARG A 105 11.18 -26.17 -8.07
N ARG A 106 9.93 -26.46 -7.73
CA ARG A 106 8.84 -26.60 -8.71
C ARG A 106 7.75 -25.56 -8.44
N PRO A 107 7.42 -24.71 -9.44
CA PRO A 107 6.25 -23.85 -9.37
C PRO A 107 4.96 -24.65 -9.27
N GLY A 108 4.02 -24.14 -8.48
CA GLY A 108 2.64 -24.62 -8.49
C GLY A 108 1.90 -24.08 -9.71
N VAL A 109 0.85 -24.79 -10.14
CA VAL A 109 -0.01 -24.41 -11.28
C VAL A 109 -0.59 -22.99 -11.15
N TRP A 110 -0.74 -22.50 -9.92
CA TRP A 110 -1.33 -21.19 -9.61
C TRP A 110 -0.31 -20.09 -9.35
N ASN A 111 0.99 -20.37 -9.53
CA ASN A 111 2.03 -19.38 -9.28
C ASN A 111 1.99 -18.29 -10.36
N ARG A 112 2.17 -17.04 -9.93
CA ARG A 112 2.04 -15.87 -10.79
C ARG A 112 3.40 -15.31 -11.19
N PRO A 113 3.47 -14.62 -12.33
CA PRO A 113 4.61 -13.76 -12.67
C PRO A 113 4.91 -12.77 -11.55
N ILE A 114 6.16 -12.34 -11.47
CA ILE A 114 6.58 -11.33 -10.51
C ILE A 114 5.76 -10.03 -10.69
N GLN A 115 5.10 -9.57 -9.62
CA GLN A 115 4.44 -8.27 -9.64
C GLN A 115 5.48 -7.14 -9.56
N ILE A 116 5.62 -6.38 -10.65
CA ILE A 116 6.50 -5.20 -10.77
C ILE A 116 5.76 -3.86 -10.67
N HIS A 117 4.46 -3.83 -11.00
CA HIS A 117 3.63 -2.63 -10.86
C HIS A 117 3.22 -2.45 -9.39
N LEU A 118 4.10 -1.79 -8.64
CA LEU A 118 3.90 -1.41 -7.25
C LEU A 118 3.39 0.04 -7.17
N ARG A 119 2.76 0.39 -6.04
CA ARG A 119 2.44 1.79 -5.77
C ARG A 119 3.74 2.61 -5.69
N PRO A 120 3.77 3.87 -6.18
CA PRO A 120 4.99 4.68 -6.14
C PRO A 120 5.64 4.80 -4.76
N SER A 121 4.82 4.90 -3.69
CA SER A 121 5.33 4.91 -2.31
C SER A 121 6.01 3.60 -1.89
N THR A 122 5.45 2.45 -2.28
CA THR A 122 6.03 1.13 -2.02
C THR A 122 7.35 0.96 -2.79
N TYR A 123 7.38 1.39 -4.05
CA TYR A 123 8.59 1.31 -4.87
C TYR A 123 9.73 2.15 -4.26
N ARG A 124 9.45 3.40 -3.87
CA ARG A 124 10.43 4.26 -3.17
C ARG A 124 10.94 3.62 -1.88
N GLN A 125 10.04 3.07 -1.06
CA GLN A 125 10.43 2.38 0.17
C GLN A 125 11.33 1.18 -0.13
N TYR A 126 11.01 0.38 -1.14
CA TYR A 126 11.79 -0.82 -1.46
C TYR A 126 13.19 -0.48 -1.97
N ARG A 127 13.28 0.51 -2.86
CA ARG A 127 14.54 1.07 -3.33
C ARG A 127 15.41 1.56 -2.17
N HIS A 128 14.85 2.33 -1.24
CA HIS A 128 15.60 2.86 -0.09
C HIS A 128 16.21 1.76 0.77
N VAL A 129 15.55 0.60 0.91
CA VAL A 129 16.10 -0.52 1.68
C VAL A 129 17.36 -1.09 1.02
N TRP A 130 17.38 -1.20 -0.31
CA TRP A 130 18.56 -1.69 -1.03
C TRP A 130 19.69 -0.66 -1.07
N GLN A 131 19.36 0.63 -1.24
CA GLN A 131 20.32 1.73 -1.13
C GLN A 131 21.05 1.70 0.22
N ARG A 132 20.29 1.51 1.31
CA ARG A 132 20.84 1.34 2.67
C ARG A 132 21.74 0.12 2.83
N LEU A 133 21.47 -0.98 2.12
CA LEU A 133 22.33 -2.17 2.11
C LEU A 133 23.69 -1.85 1.47
N ILE A 134 23.70 -1.14 0.33
CA ILE A 134 24.95 -0.72 -0.32
C ILE A 134 25.73 0.25 0.56
N CYS A 135 25.06 1.24 1.17
CA CYS A 135 25.71 2.14 2.11
C CYS A 135 26.31 1.38 3.31
N PHE A 136 25.57 0.40 3.86
CA PHE A 136 26.08 -0.43 4.94
C PHE A 136 27.34 -1.19 4.51
N ALA A 137 27.28 -1.91 3.38
CA ALA A 137 28.41 -2.68 2.86
C ALA A 137 29.66 -1.82 2.65
N TYR A 138 29.50 -0.60 2.12
CA TYR A 138 30.59 0.34 1.96
C TYR A 138 31.12 0.83 3.33
N ARG A 139 30.27 1.43 4.17
CA ARG A 139 30.69 2.05 5.44
C ARG A 139 31.32 1.07 6.42
N SER A 140 30.85 -0.17 6.46
CA SER A 140 31.38 -1.18 7.38
C SER A 140 32.67 -1.84 6.89
N SER A 141 33.01 -1.67 5.62
CA SER A 141 34.28 -2.16 5.04
C SER A 141 35.45 -1.18 5.21
N ARG A 142 35.18 0.04 5.65
CA ARG A 142 36.19 1.10 5.66
C ARG A 142 37.21 0.90 6.78
N PRO A 143 38.52 1.02 6.49
CA PRO A 143 39.56 0.84 7.51
C PRO A 143 39.49 1.84 8.67
N ASP A 144 38.98 3.04 8.40
CA ASP A 144 38.81 4.14 9.37
C ASP A 144 37.48 4.06 10.14
N GLN A 145 36.64 3.05 9.88
CA GLN A 145 35.40 2.83 10.60
C GLN A 145 35.69 2.38 12.05
N PRO A 146 35.34 3.18 13.08
CA PRO A 146 35.57 2.79 14.49
C PRO A 146 34.72 1.59 14.94
N ILE A 147 33.56 1.37 14.31
CA ILE A 147 32.65 0.29 14.68
C ILE A 147 33.05 -1.00 13.97
N VAL A 148 33.68 -1.92 14.71
CA VAL A 148 34.04 -3.24 14.20
C VAL A 148 32.90 -4.23 14.40
N LEU A 149 32.36 -4.73 13.29
CA LEU A 149 31.32 -5.77 13.25
C LEU A 149 31.89 -7.08 12.67
N ARG A 150 31.22 -8.21 12.95
CA ARG A 150 31.74 -9.55 12.60
C ARG A 150 31.72 -9.92 11.11
N HIS A 151 30.90 -9.26 10.30
CA HIS A 151 30.76 -9.62 8.88
C HIS A 151 32.02 -9.31 8.08
N GLN A 152 32.25 -10.09 7.03
CA GLN A 152 33.41 -9.96 6.17
C GLN A 152 32.98 -10.02 4.71
N LEU A 153 33.45 -9.06 3.91
CA LEU A 153 33.24 -9.10 2.47
C LEU A 153 34.15 -10.18 1.87
N THR A 154 33.58 -11.00 1.01
CA THR A 154 34.34 -11.98 0.22
C THR A 154 35.21 -11.28 -0.83
N THR A 155 36.19 -11.98 -1.42
CA THR A 155 37.02 -11.43 -2.50
C THR A 155 36.21 -10.89 -3.67
N ALA A 156 35.13 -11.58 -4.08
CA ALA A 156 34.26 -11.11 -5.15
C ALA A 156 33.48 -9.86 -4.77
N GLN A 157 33.02 -9.77 -3.51
CA GLN A 157 32.31 -8.59 -3.00
C GLN A 157 33.24 -7.39 -2.87
N LEU A 158 34.49 -7.58 -2.40
CA LEU A 158 35.50 -6.53 -2.34
C LEU A 158 35.85 -6.02 -3.74
N ALA A 159 36.13 -6.93 -4.68
CA ALA A 159 36.47 -6.55 -6.06
C ALA A 159 35.37 -5.70 -6.72
N ALA A 160 34.09 -6.07 -6.54
CA ALA A 160 32.97 -5.28 -7.05
C ALA A 160 32.84 -3.92 -6.33
N LEU A 161 33.06 -3.88 -5.01
CA LEU A 161 33.02 -2.64 -4.25
C LEU A 161 34.17 -1.69 -4.63
N ASP A 162 35.37 -2.21 -4.87
CA ASP A 162 36.53 -1.44 -5.32
C ASP A 162 36.28 -0.83 -6.71
N GLN A 163 35.67 -1.58 -7.64
CA GLN A 163 35.25 -1.05 -8.94
C GLN A 163 34.19 0.07 -8.78
N MET A 164 33.22 -0.11 -7.89
CA MET A 164 32.25 0.95 -7.60
C MET A 164 32.93 2.22 -7.08
N GLU A 165 33.88 2.08 -6.15
CA GLU A 165 34.65 3.20 -5.60
C GLU A 165 35.49 3.90 -6.67
N GLU A 166 36.14 3.15 -7.57
CA GLU A 166 36.89 3.70 -8.70
C GLU A 166 35.98 4.53 -9.63
N TYR A 167 34.90 3.93 -10.15
CA TYR A 167 34.00 4.61 -11.09
C TYR A 167 33.25 5.77 -10.43
N GLY A 168 32.82 5.61 -9.18
CA GLY A 168 32.16 6.66 -8.41
C GLY A 168 33.07 7.86 -8.14
N THR A 169 34.34 7.63 -7.82
CA THR A 169 35.32 8.72 -7.61
C THR A 169 35.59 9.44 -8.94
N ARG A 170 35.79 8.70 -10.03
CA ARG A 170 35.98 9.28 -11.36
C ARG A 170 34.78 10.09 -11.85
N LEU A 171 33.56 9.74 -11.43
CA LEU A 171 32.33 10.50 -11.68
C LEU A 171 32.32 11.81 -10.91
N LEU A 172 32.71 11.80 -9.63
CA LEU A 172 32.79 13.01 -8.80
C LEU A 172 33.83 14.00 -9.29
N ASP A 173 34.93 13.49 -9.84
CA ASP A 173 36.01 14.30 -10.40
C ASP A 173 35.66 14.90 -11.78
N GLN A 174 34.52 14.52 -12.39
CA GLN A 174 34.11 15.09 -13.66
C GLN A 174 33.68 16.57 -13.48
N PRO A 175 34.24 17.50 -14.28
CA PRO A 175 33.76 18.88 -14.26
C PRO A 175 32.31 18.95 -14.73
N ALA A 176 31.54 19.88 -14.18
CA ALA A 176 30.19 20.20 -14.63
C ALA A 176 30.22 20.85 -16.03
N ASP A 177 30.48 20.05 -17.05
CA ASP A 177 30.65 20.47 -18.44
C ASP A 177 29.50 19.96 -19.30
N SER A 178 28.88 20.86 -20.05
CA SER A 178 27.73 20.55 -20.92
C SER A 178 28.12 20.08 -22.32
N ARG A 179 29.42 19.97 -22.64
CA ARG A 179 29.90 19.46 -23.93
C ARG A 179 29.50 17.99 -24.15
N SER A 180 29.23 17.63 -25.41
CA SER A 180 28.75 16.28 -25.79
C SER A 180 29.72 15.15 -25.40
N GLU A 181 31.03 15.39 -25.51
CA GLU A 181 32.08 14.42 -25.12
C GLU A 181 32.09 14.15 -23.62
N ALA A 182 31.95 15.20 -22.80
CA ALA A 182 31.87 15.08 -21.34
C ALA A 182 30.62 14.30 -20.92
N ARG A 183 29.47 14.58 -21.55
CA ARG A 183 28.23 13.81 -21.29
C ARG A 183 28.36 12.34 -21.65
N TYR A 184 29.01 12.02 -22.76
CA TYR A 184 29.26 10.63 -23.16
C TYR A 184 30.15 9.90 -22.15
N LEU A 185 31.21 10.57 -21.67
CA LEU A 185 32.09 10.01 -20.64
C LEU A 185 31.34 9.80 -19.31
N THR A 186 30.53 10.78 -18.88
CA THR A 186 29.69 10.64 -17.68
C THR A 186 28.76 9.44 -17.81
N GLN A 187 28.04 9.31 -18.93
CA GLN A 187 27.15 8.17 -19.16
C GLN A 187 27.92 6.83 -19.11
N THR A 188 29.09 6.77 -19.76
CA THR A 188 29.93 5.55 -19.75
C THR A 188 30.34 5.16 -18.33
N LEU A 189 30.73 6.14 -17.50
CA LEU A 189 31.09 5.90 -16.11
C LEU A 189 29.88 5.53 -15.25
N GLU A 190 28.70 6.11 -15.51
CA GLU A 190 27.45 5.70 -14.86
C GLU A 190 27.10 4.25 -15.20
N ASP A 191 27.23 3.84 -16.46
CA ASP A 191 26.98 2.47 -16.91
C ASP A 191 27.94 1.48 -16.24
N GLN A 192 29.24 1.81 -16.19
CA GLN A 192 30.27 1.01 -15.50
C GLN A 192 30.02 0.90 -13.99
N LEU A 193 29.59 2.01 -13.35
CA LEU A 193 29.22 1.99 -11.94
C LEU A 193 27.97 1.12 -11.70
N ASP A 194 26.98 1.19 -12.59
CA ASP A 194 25.75 0.40 -12.50
C ASP A 194 26.03 -1.11 -12.68
N GLU A 195 26.94 -1.48 -13.58
CA GLU A 195 27.44 -2.85 -13.74
C GLU A 195 28.17 -3.34 -12.47
N ALA A 196 29.09 -2.54 -11.92
CA ALA A 196 29.79 -2.87 -10.68
C ALA A 196 28.82 -2.99 -9.48
N CYS A 197 27.79 -2.13 -9.43
CA CYS A 197 26.74 -2.17 -8.42
C CYS A 197 25.87 -3.43 -8.53
N LEU A 198 25.56 -3.87 -9.75
CA LEU A 198 24.86 -5.12 -10.00
C LEU A 198 25.73 -6.32 -9.59
N ALA A 199 27.01 -6.33 -9.97
CA ALA A 199 27.96 -7.37 -9.58
C ALA A 199 28.08 -7.49 -8.06
N LEU A 200 28.21 -6.37 -7.33
CA LEU A 200 28.20 -6.37 -5.87
C LEU A 200 26.89 -6.90 -5.31
N SER A 201 25.75 -6.46 -5.84
CA SER A 201 24.43 -6.90 -5.38
C SER A 201 24.22 -8.41 -5.54
N ILE A 202 24.67 -8.98 -6.65
CA ILE A 202 24.62 -10.43 -6.90
C ILE A 202 25.60 -11.17 -5.99
N ALA A 203 26.83 -10.67 -5.82
CA ALA A 203 27.83 -11.27 -4.93
C ALA A 203 27.39 -11.23 -3.45
N LEU A 204 26.66 -10.19 -3.02
CA LEU A 204 26.05 -10.11 -1.70
C LEU A 204 24.97 -11.18 -1.50
N LEU A 205 24.18 -11.48 -2.54
CA LEU A 205 23.17 -12.54 -2.51
C LEU A 205 23.79 -13.94 -2.58
N ASP A 206 24.87 -14.12 -3.33
CA ASP A 206 25.61 -15.37 -3.52
C ASP A 206 26.68 -15.59 -2.43
N HIS A 207 26.32 -15.32 -1.17
CA HIS A 207 27.20 -15.56 -0.02
C HIS A 207 26.85 -16.91 0.64
N SER A 208 27.85 -17.74 0.92
CA SER A 208 27.64 -19.07 1.53
C SER A 208 27.47 -19.00 3.05
N LEU A 209 26.26 -19.28 3.55
CA LEU A 209 25.92 -19.36 4.98
C LEU A 209 26.17 -20.76 5.56
N LYS A 210 27.40 -21.29 5.41
CA LYS A 210 27.78 -22.61 5.97
C LYS A 210 28.38 -22.51 7.38
N GLY A 211 28.97 -21.36 7.73
CA GLY A 211 29.60 -21.06 9.02
C GLY A 211 28.73 -20.16 9.91
N ASP A 212 29.35 -19.16 10.54
CA ASP A 212 28.61 -18.14 11.26
C ASP A 212 27.78 -17.31 10.26
N LEU A 213 26.47 -17.22 10.50
CA LEU A 213 25.57 -16.46 9.64
C LEU A 213 25.98 -14.98 9.56
N PHE A 214 26.59 -14.47 10.63
CA PHE A 214 27.01 -13.08 10.74
C PHE A 214 28.29 -12.74 9.99
N GLU A 215 28.96 -13.70 9.35
CA GLU A 215 30.01 -13.43 8.35
C GLU A 215 29.43 -12.73 7.12
N SER A 216 28.14 -12.93 6.82
CA SER A 216 27.47 -12.30 5.69
C SER A 216 27.11 -10.83 5.96
N THR A 217 27.57 -9.93 5.10
CA THR A 217 27.19 -8.51 5.10
C THR A 217 25.68 -8.30 5.04
N VAL A 218 24.96 -9.12 4.27
CA VAL A 218 23.49 -9.03 4.19
C VAL A 218 22.87 -9.39 5.53
N VAL A 219 23.31 -10.46 6.19
CA VAL A 219 22.79 -10.87 7.51
C VAL A 219 23.14 -9.83 8.59
N GLY A 220 24.35 -9.27 8.55
CA GLY A 220 24.73 -8.16 9.40
C GLY A 220 23.83 -6.93 9.19
N PHE A 221 23.53 -6.59 7.94
CA PHE A 221 22.62 -5.50 7.60
C PHE A 221 21.19 -5.75 8.12
N LEU A 222 20.71 -6.99 8.12
CA LEU A 222 19.41 -7.32 8.71
C LEU A 222 19.36 -6.96 10.21
N ALA A 223 20.45 -7.16 10.94
CA ALA A 223 20.53 -6.73 12.35
C ALA A 223 20.48 -5.20 12.48
N ILE A 224 21.15 -4.46 11.59
CA ILE A 224 21.10 -2.99 11.57
C ILE A 224 19.70 -2.48 11.27
N LEU A 225 19.01 -3.07 10.28
CA LEU A 225 17.60 -2.77 10.01
C LEU A 225 16.69 -3.08 11.20
N GLY A 226 17.11 -4.02 12.06
CA GLY A 226 16.40 -4.44 13.25
C GLY A 226 16.38 -3.37 14.33
N ILE A 227 17.27 -2.37 14.27
CA ILE A 227 17.36 -1.32 15.28
C ILE A 227 16.20 -0.32 15.11
N ASN A 228 15.53 -0.04 16.22
CA ASN A 228 14.61 1.06 16.38
C ASN A 228 15.30 2.19 17.16
N THR A 229 15.69 3.24 16.44
CA THR A 229 16.39 4.41 17.00
C THR A 229 15.53 5.20 17.98
N ASP A 230 14.20 5.18 17.82
CA ASP A 230 13.29 6.02 18.61
C ASP A 230 13.18 5.54 20.06
N CYS A 231 13.32 4.22 20.28
CA CYS A 231 13.26 3.62 21.62
C CYS A 231 14.53 2.87 22.01
N SER A 232 15.62 3.03 21.23
CA SER A 232 16.89 2.33 21.43
C SER A 232 16.73 0.82 21.67
N ASN A 233 15.85 0.17 20.91
CA ASN A 233 15.53 -1.25 21.07
C ASN A 233 15.36 -1.91 19.69
N PHE A 234 15.12 -3.21 19.64
CA PHE A 234 14.88 -3.94 18.40
C PHE A 234 13.41 -3.86 17.94
N ARG A 235 13.20 -3.89 16.63
CA ARG A 235 11.89 -3.85 15.99
C ARG A 235 11.15 -5.17 16.13
N ASP A 236 9.86 -5.07 16.39
CA ASP A 236 8.92 -6.19 16.36
C ASP A 236 8.68 -6.71 14.92
N PRO A 237 8.43 -8.02 14.73
CA PRO A 237 8.10 -8.62 13.44
C PRO A 237 7.05 -7.86 12.61
N ASN A 238 6.03 -7.29 13.27
CA ASN A 238 4.95 -6.58 12.60
C ASN A 238 5.43 -5.42 11.74
N TYR A 239 6.47 -4.72 12.20
CA TYR A 239 7.05 -3.58 11.50
C TYR A 239 8.23 -4.00 10.62
N TYR A 240 8.95 -5.06 11.01
CA TYR A 240 10.18 -5.48 10.36
C TYR A 240 9.97 -6.28 9.05
N THR A 241 8.92 -7.09 8.96
CA THR A 241 8.67 -7.96 7.78
C THR A 241 8.50 -7.20 6.45
N THR A 242 8.19 -5.90 6.52
CA THR A 242 8.12 -5.01 5.36
C THR A 242 9.50 -4.79 4.71
N TYR A 243 10.57 -4.68 5.50
CA TYR A 243 11.95 -4.58 5.01
C TYR A 243 12.41 -5.88 4.32
N LEU A 244 12.08 -7.03 4.89
CA LEU A 244 12.38 -8.33 4.27
C LEU A 244 11.64 -8.49 2.92
N SER A 245 10.41 -7.97 2.82
CA SER A 245 9.65 -7.98 1.57
C SER A 245 10.26 -7.07 0.52
N ALA A 246 10.80 -5.91 0.92
CA ALA A 246 11.57 -5.03 0.06
C ALA A 246 12.81 -5.72 -0.50
N LEU A 247 13.64 -6.31 0.36
CA LEU A 247 14.85 -7.03 -0.05
C LEU A 247 14.52 -8.16 -1.01
N VAL A 248 13.51 -8.98 -0.71
CA VAL A 248 13.10 -10.05 -1.63
C VAL A 248 12.71 -9.51 -3.00
N LYS A 249 11.91 -8.44 -3.05
CA LYS A 249 11.43 -7.88 -4.31
C LYS A 249 12.58 -7.32 -5.16
N ILE A 250 13.48 -6.56 -4.55
CA ILE A 250 14.62 -5.98 -5.28
C ILE A 250 15.59 -7.08 -5.70
N ALA A 251 15.90 -8.06 -4.84
CA ALA A 251 16.74 -9.21 -5.21
C ALA A 251 16.20 -9.95 -6.44
N GLN A 252 14.89 -10.23 -6.49
CA GLN A 252 14.27 -10.86 -7.66
C GLN A 252 14.47 -10.04 -8.94
N MET A 253 14.30 -8.71 -8.85
CA MET A 253 14.49 -7.81 -9.99
C MET A 253 15.95 -7.78 -10.45
N LEU A 254 16.90 -7.69 -9.52
CA LEU A 254 18.33 -7.66 -9.84
C LEU A 254 18.83 -8.99 -10.43
N VAL A 255 18.32 -10.13 -9.98
CA VAL A 255 18.66 -11.42 -10.60
C VAL A 255 18.10 -11.53 -12.02
N ALA A 256 16.87 -11.05 -12.26
CA ALA A 256 16.31 -10.99 -13.61
C ALA A 256 17.17 -10.11 -14.53
N GLU A 257 17.63 -8.97 -14.02
CA GLU A 257 18.53 -8.07 -14.73
C GLU A 257 19.88 -8.73 -15.04
N ARG A 258 20.53 -9.34 -14.05
CA ARG A 258 21.82 -10.02 -14.24
C ARG A 258 21.71 -11.16 -15.25
N ALA A 259 20.62 -11.92 -15.24
CA ALA A 259 20.41 -13.01 -16.18
C ALA A 259 20.36 -12.52 -17.63
N VAL A 260 19.73 -11.37 -17.86
CA VAL A 260 19.64 -10.74 -19.17
C VAL A 260 20.98 -10.13 -19.60
N GLU A 261 21.68 -9.45 -18.69
CA GLU A 261 23.03 -8.91 -18.93
C GLU A 261 24.02 -10.00 -19.34
N MET A 262 24.01 -11.15 -18.65
CA MET A 262 24.85 -12.30 -19.00
C MET A 262 24.57 -12.84 -20.42
N ALA A 263 23.30 -12.83 -20.85
CA ALA A 263 22.93 -13.24 -22.20
C ALA A 263 23.36 -12.20 -23.25
N ASP A 264 23.19 -10.91 -22.94
CA ASP A 264 23.60 -9.80 -23.82
C ASP A 264 25.12 -9.79 -24.06
N HIS A 265 25.90 -10.14 -23.04
CA HIS A 265 27.35 -10.28 -23.14
C HIS A 265 27.80 -11.62 -23.75
N GLY A 266 26.87 -12.53 -24.07
CA GLY A 266 27.17 -13.84 -24.64
C GLY A 266 27.82 -14.81 -23.64
N GLU A 267 27.74 -14.56 -22.34
CA GLU A 267 28.19 -15.49 -21.29
C GLU A 267 27.30 -16.75 -21.24
N VAL A 268 26.01 -16.59 -21.56
CA VAL A 268 25.02 -17.68 -21.67
C VAL A 268 24.21 -17.55 -22.96
N GLY A 269 23.64 -18.65 -23.44
CA GLY A 269 22.82 -18.66 -24.66
C GLY A 269 21.44 -18.01 -24.49
N HIS A 270 20.85 -18.08 -23.30
CA HIS A 270 19.54 -17.51 -23.01
C HIS A 270 19.45 -17.05 -21.53
N PRO A 271 18.73 -15.94 -21.21
CA PRO A 271 18.58 -15.47 -19.83
C PRO A 271 18.01 -16.51 -18.86
N ALA A 272 17.14 -17.40 -19.35
CA ALA A 272 16.55 -18.47 -18.56
C ALA A 272 17.60 -19.40 -17.92
N ASP A 273 18.69 -19.69 -18.63
CA ASP A 273 19.75 -20.58 -18.13
C ASP A 273 20.48 -19.95 -16.94
N ALA A 274 20.87 -18.68 -17.06
CA ALA A 274 21.50 -17.92 -15.98
C ALA A 274 20.54 -17.72 -14.80
N LEU A 275 19.25 -17.48 -15.07
CA LEU A 275 18.23 -17.32 -14.05
C LEU A 275 18.06 -18.60 -13.23
N ASP A 276 17.93 -19.75 -13.88
CA ASP A 276 17.77 -21.03 -13.19
C ASP A 276 19.02 -21.39 -12.38
N GLU A 277 20.22 -21.16 -12.92
CA GLU A 277 21.48 -21.38 -12.20
C GLU A 277 21.57 -20.53 -10.93
N MET A 278 21.39 -19.20 -11.04
CA MET A 278 21.41 -18.28 -9.89
C MET A 278 20.32 -18.64 -8.89
N ARG A 279 19.14 -19.04 -9.38
CA ARG A 279 18.01 -19.41 -8.53
C ARG A 279 18.33 -20.63 -7.68
N GLU A 280 18.85 -21.69 -8.27
CA GLU A 280 19.27 -22.88 -7.54
C GLU A 280 20.39 -22.61 -6.53
N ARG A 281 21.31 -21.72 -6.89
CA ARG A 281 22.49 -21.41 -6.08
C ARG A 281 22.18 -20.58 -4.84
N PHE A 282 21.30 -19.58 -4.93
CA PHE A 282 21.06 -18.69 -3.79
C PHE A 282 19.63 -18.14 -3.61
N LEU A 283 18.68 -18.29 -4.54
CA LEU A 283 17.30 -17.76 -4.35
C LEU A 283 16.28 -18.77 -3.86
N LEU A 284 16.56 -20.08 -3.89
CA LEU A 284 15.62 -21.08 -3.41
C LEU A 284 15.51 -21.09 -1.87
N TYR A 285 14.30 -21.39 -1.39
CA TYR A 285 14.04 -21.60 0.02
C TYR A 285 14.84 -22.78 0.57
N GLY A 286 15.45 -22.59 1.75
CA GLY A 286 16.26 -23.61 2.43
C GLY A 286 17.70 -23.71 1.92
N VAL A 287 18.07 -22.98 0.87
CA VAL A 287 19.47 -22.82 0.47
C VAL A 287 20.21 -21.99 1.53
N ARG A 288 21.48 -22.35 1.76
CA ARG A 288 22.37 -21.70 2.72
C ARG A 288 22.95 -20.41 2.14
N ALA A 289 22.07 -19.45 1.83
CA ALA A 289 22.39 -18.14 1.28
C ALA A 289 21.54 -17.04 1.93
N PRO A 290 21.97 -15.77 1.90
CA PRO A 290 21.24 -14.64 2.50
C PRO A 290 19.77 -14.56 2.12
N PHE A 291 19.42 -14.79 0.86
CA PHE A 291 18.02 -14.77 0.44
C PHE A 291 17.18 -15.88 1.10
N GLY A 292 17.75 -17.08 1.26
CA GLY A 292 17.14 -18.17 2.02
C GLY A 292 16.89 -17.79 3.49
N TRP A 293 17.82 -17.05 4.10
CA TRP A 293 17.65 -16.52 5.46
C TRP A 293 16.57 -15.43 5.53
N ILE A 294 16.59 -14.47 4.61
CA ILE A 294 15.57 -13.40 4.51
C ILE A 294 14.17 -13.99 4.37
N THR A 295 13.98 -14.98 3.49
CA THR A 295 12.68 -15.62 3.28
C THR A 295 12.23 -16.45 4.47
N ARG A 296 13.16 -17.11 5.20
CA ARG A 296 12.88 -17.78 6.47
C ARG A 296 12.41 -16.80 7.54
N LEU A 297 13.14 -15.70 7.75
CA LEU A 297 12.75 -14.65 8.72
C LEU A 297 11.39 -14.05 8.37
N ARG A 298 11.13 -13.79 7.09
CA ARG A 298 9.84 -13.22 6.63
C ARG A 298 8.68 -14.16 6.93
N THR A 299 8.87 -15.46 6.69
CA THR A 299 7.84 -16.48 6.94
C THR A 299 7.57 -16.64 8.43
N TYR A 300 8.64 -16.68 9.24
CA TYR A 300 8.52 -16.78 10.69
C TYR A 300 7.89 -15.53 11.32
N GLY A 301 8.31 -14.33 10.91
CA GLY A 301 7.70 -13.07 11.38
C GLY A 301 6.22 -12.97 11.03
N LYS A 302 5.81 -13.44 9.84
CA LYS A 302 4.38 -13.54 9.48
C LYS A 302 3.63 -14.55 10.34
N LYS A 303 4.26 -15.66 10.73
CA LYS A 303 3.66 -16.62 11.68
C LYS A 303 3.41 -15.94 13.02
N ILE A 304 4.41 -15.25 13.59
CA ILE A 304 4.26 -14.49 14.85
C ILE A 304 3.12 -13.48 14.73
N GLN A 305 3.10 -12.65 13.69
CA GLN A 305 2.03 -11.67 13.46
C GLN A 305 0.63 -12.30 13.45
N ASN A 306 0.49 -13.51 12.91
CA ASN A 306 -0.81 -14.19 12.84
C ASN A 306 -1.20 -14.88 14.16
N THR A 307 -0.24 -15.21 15.02
CA THR A 307 -0.47 -15.99 16.26
C THR A 307 -0.36 -15.15 17.52
N THR A 308 0.30 -14.01 17.48
CA THR A 308 0.53 -13.13 18.63
C THR A 308 -0.47 -11.99 18.59
N THR A 309 -1.39 -11.97 19.55
CA THR A 309 -2.27 -10.83 19.81
C THR A 309 -1.41 -9.62 20.17
N SER A 310 -1.49 -8.54 19.40
CA SER A 310 -0.83 -7.27 19.74
C SER A 310 -1.24 -6.83 21.14
N LEU A 311 -0.30 -6.36 21.96
CA LEU A 311 -0.59 -5.73 23.25
C LEU A 311 -1.65 -4.64 23.02
N GLY A 312 -2.79 -4.77 23.72
CA GLY A 312 -4.02 -4.05 23.42
C GLY A 312 -3.88 -2.54 23.64
N TYR A 313 -4.17 -1.75 22.60
CA TYR A 313 -4.31 -0.29 22.68
C TYR A 313 -5.76 0.15 22.94
N ILE A 314 -6.64 -0.80 23.23
CA ILE A 314 -8.09 -0.60 23.37
C ILE A 314 -8.51 -1.05 24.76
N TYR A 315 -9.13 -0.15 25.50
CA TYR A 315 -9.67 -0.40 26.84
C TYR A 315 -11.17 -0.15 26.82
N TRP A 316 -11.93 -1.04 27.46
CA TRP A 316 -13.34 -0.83 27.74
C TRP A 316 -13.50 -0.41 29.20
N SER A 317 -14.43 0.49 29.48
CA SER A 317 -14.92 0.70 30.84
C SER A 317 -15.59 -0.58 31.37
N ASP A 318 -15.63 -0.73 32.69
CA ASP A 318 -16.20 -1.92 33.35
C ASP A 318 -17.67 -2.19 32.97
N ASP A 319 -18.42 -1.14 32.60
CA ASP A 319 -19.81 -1.20 32.15
C ASP A 319 -19.97 -1.44 30.64
N GLU A 320 -18.86 -1.62 29.92
CA GLU A 320 -18.78 -1.77 28.46
C GLU A 320 -19.43 -0.61 27.67
N GLN A 321 -19.64 0.55 28.30
CA GLN A 321 -20.28 1.70 27.65
C GLN A 321 -19.28 2.67 27.02
N THR A 322 -18.00 2.61 27.37
CA THR A 322 -16.98 3.55 26.91
C THR A 322 -15.75 2.81 26.38
N LEU A 323 -15.40 3.08 25.13
CA LEU A 323 -14.19 2.61 24.48
C LEU A 323 -13.11 3.70 24.57
N SER A 324 -11.92 3.35 25.03
CA SER A 324 -10.74 4.21 25.02
C SER A 324 -9.69 3.67 24.05
N TYR A 325 -9.22 4.51 23.13
CA TYR A 325 -8.14 4.21 22.20
C TYR A 325 -7.21 5.41 22.09
N LYS A 326 -5.97 5.27 22.59
CA LYS A 326 -5.02 6.39 22.76
C LYS A 326 -5.69 7.53 23.55
N GLU A 327 -5.79 8.71 22.96
CA GLU A 327 -6.42 9.91 23.55
C GLU A 327 -7.92 10.00 23.24
N LEU A 328 -8.48 9.09 22.44
CA LEU A 328 -9.90 9.09 22.08
C LEU A 328 -10.71 8.28 23.10
N GLN A 329 -11.76 8.90 23.64
CA GLN A 329 -12.82 8.23 24.40
C GLN A 329 -14.14 8.33 23.67
N LEU A 330 -14.82 7.20 23.46
CA LEU A 330 -16.08 7.12 22.74
C LEU A 330 -17.09 6.32 23.56
N SER A 331 -18.21 6.95 23.93
CA SER A 331 -19.32 6.24 24.56
C SER A 331 -20.26 5.62 23.54
N MET A 332 -20.91 4.50 23.89
CA MET A 332 -21.93 3.86 23.05
C MET A 332 -23.12 4.78 22.77
N LYS A 333 -23.49 5.64 23.73
CA LYS A 333 -24.48 6.71 23.54
C LYS A 333 -24.01 7.70 22.47
N GLY A 334 -22.77 8.19 22.59
CA GLY A 334 -22.17 9.11 21.63
C GLY A 334 -22.08 8.52 20.23
N PHE A 335 -21.69 7.25 20.10
CA PHE A 335 -21.60 6.56 18.81
C PHE A 335 -22.98 6.39 18.13
N ARG A 336 -24.01 5.98 18.88
CA ARG A 336 -25.38 5.87 18.37
C ARG A 336 -25.92 7.23 17.94
N GLN A 337 -25.72 8.26 18.76
CA GLN A 337 -26.14 9.63 18.45
C GLN A 337 -25.42 10.15 17.20
N PHE A 338 -24.10 9.97 17.10
CA PHE A 338 -23.33 10.31 15.92
C PHE A 338 -23.90 9.66 14.66
N THR A 339 -24.14 8.34 14.69
CA THR A 339 -24.69 7.61 13.55
C THR A 339 -26.07 8.12 13.16
N ALA A 340 -26.97 8.32 14.13
CA ALA A 340 -28.31 8.86 13.88
C ALA A 340 -28.26 10.27 13.29
N THR A 341 -27.39 11.15 13.81
CA THR A 341 -27.19 12.50 13.28
C THR A 341 -26.65 12.47 11.85
N GLN A 342 -25.71 11.58 11.53
CA GLN A 342 -25.21 11.45 10.15
C GLN A 342 -26.30 10.98 9.18
N VAL A 343 -27.20 10.09 9.61
CA VAL A 343 -28.35 9.66 8.80
C VAL A 343 -29.30 10.82 8.55
N GLN A 344 -29.67 11.57 9.60
CA GLN A 344 -30.56 12.73 9.45
C GLN A 344 -29.98 13.78 8.51
N LEU A 345 -28.71 14.15 8.68
CA LEU A 345 -28.04 15.10 7.79
C LEU A 345 -28.02 14.63 6.34
N ALA A 346 -27.84 13.33 6.09
CA ALA A 346 -27.86 12.79 4.73
C ALA A 346 -29.27 12.78 4.14
N GLN A 347 -30.31 12.59 4.95
CA GLN A 347 -31.70 12.73 4.53
C GLN A 347 -32.01 14.19 4.17
N ASP A 348 -31.59 15.15 5.00
CA ASP A 348 -31.77 16.57 4.74
C ASP A 348 -31.00 17.04 3.48
N GLU A 349 -29.78 16.53 3.29
CA GLU A 349 -28.99 16.76 2.06
C GLU A 349 -29.69 16.17 0.84
N LEU A 350 -30.21 14.94 0.92
CA LEU A 350 -30.96 14.32 -0.17
C LEU A 350 -32.22 15.13 -0.53
N GLU A 351 -32.94 15.66 0.47
CA GLU A 351 -34.09 16.53 0.24
C GLU A 351 -33.74 17.77 -0.58
N GLN A 352 -32.62 18.41 -0.27
CA GLN A 352 -32.14 19.55 -1.04
C GLN A 352 -31.85 19.16 -2.49
N LEU A 353 -31.35 17.93 -2.73
CA LEU A 353 -31.05 17.45 -4.09
C LEU A 353 -32.29 17.21 -4.95
N PHE A 354 -33.49 17.09 -4.36
CA PHE A 354 -34.75 16.98 -5.10
C PHE A 354 -35.26 18.32 -5.65
N LEU A 355 -34.65 19.44 -5.24
CA LEU A 355 -35.02 20.79 -5.68
C LEU A 355 -36.52 21.06 -5.49
N LEU A 356 -36.99 20.90 -4.25
CA LEU A 356 -38.36 21.23 -3.86
C LEU A 356 -38.48 22.72 -3.53
N HIS A 357 -39.54 23.36 -4.03
CA HIS A 357 -39.92 24.70 -3.59
C HIS A 357 -40.46 24.65 -2.14
N PRO A 358 -40.29 25.70 -1.31
CA PRO A 358 -40.80 25.71 0.08
C PRO A 358 -42.32 25.48 0.22
N GLU A 359 -43.08 25.72 -0.84
CA GLU A 359 -44.53 25.52 -0.90
C GLU A 359 -44.93 24.13 -1.42
N GLU A 360 -43.98 23.35 -1.96
CA GLU A 360 -44.23 21.99 -2.43
C GLU A 360 -44.26 21.01 -1.26
N ILE A 361 -45.26 20.13 -1.25
CA ILE A 361 -45.37 19.05 -0.27
C ILE A 361 -44.55 17.85 -0.77
N ARG A 362 -43.62 17.38 0.05
CA ARG A 362 -42.70 16.28 -0.27
C ARG A 362 -43.43 15.04 -0.80
N GLU A 363 -44.45 14.59 -0.08
CA GLU A 363 -45.24 13.39 -0.39
C GLU A 363 -46.03 13.52 -1.70
N GLU A 364 -46.30 14.75 -2.13
CA GLU A 364 -47.00 15.03 -3.37
C GLU A 364 -46.06 15.13 -4.58
N MET A 365 -44.78 15.45 -4.36
CA MET A 365 -43.81 15.72 -5.42
C MET A 365 -42.77 14.62 -5.62
N ILE A 366 -42.35 13.91 -4.55
CA ILE A 366 -41.36 12.85 -4.63
C ILE A 366 -42.07 11.48 -4.64
N PRO A 367 -41.79 10.61 -5.64
CA PRO A 367 -42.32 9.26 -5.68
C PRO A 367 -41.99 8.47 -4.40
N SER A 368 -43.00 7.86 -3.78
CA SER A 368 -42.78 6.97 -2.64
C SER A 368 -41.99 5.75 -3.08
N LEU A 369 -40.85 5.47 -2.43
CA LEU A 369 -39.98 4.35 -2.78
C LEU A 369 -40.52 3.00 -2.26
N PRO A 370 -40.94 2.08 -3.14
CA PRO A 370 -41.45 0.76 -2.75
C PRO A 370 -40.27 -0.21 -2.56
N LEU A 371 -39.33 0.14 -1.68
CA LEU A 371 -38.03 -0.52 -1.55
C LEU A 371 -38.14 -2.04 -1.35
N ARG A 372 -39.15 -2.50 -0.59
CA ARG A 372 -39.38 -3.93 -0.31
C ARG A 372 -39.85 -4.74 -1.51
N GLU A 373 -40.43 -4.09 -2.51
CA GLU A 373 -40.96 -4.74 -3.71
C GLU A 373 -39.91 -4.81 -4.82
N LEU A 374 -38.84 -4.04 -4.70
CA LEU A 374 -37.73 -4.07 -5.66
C LEU A 374 -37.00 -5.40 -5.61
N GLN A 375 -36.78 -5.95 -6.79
CA GLN A 375 -36.04 -7.19 -7.02
C GLN A 375 -34.73 -6.88 -7.74
N ASP A 376 -33.76 -7.78 -7.61
CA ASP A 376 -32.53 -7.72 -8.39
C ASP A 376 -32.17 -9.14 -8.86
N ASP A 377 -31.44 -9.23 -9.97
CA ASP A 377 -30.86 -10.49 -10.46
C ASP A 377 -29.32 -10.39 -10.40
N PRO A 378 -28.69 -10.92 -9.34
CA PRO A 378 -27.24 -10.84 -9.19
C PRO A 378 -26.47 -11.65 -10.25
N THR A 379 -27.13 -12.55 -10.97
CA THR A 379 -26.52 -13.38 -12.02
C THR A 379 -26.50 -12.71 -13.39
N ASN A 380 -27.29 -11.65 -13.57
CA ASN A 380 -27.33 -10.91 -14.82
C ASN A 380 -26.03 -10.10 -15.03
N ASN A 381 -25.37 -10.37 -16.15
CA ASN A 381 -24.07 -9.82 -16.55
C ASN A 381 -24.14 -8.87 -17.74
N GLN A 382 -25.35 -8.49 -18.16
CA GLN A 382 -25.54 -7.53 -19.24
C GLN A 382 -24.87 -6.21 -18.87
N ARG A 383 -24.13 -5.63 -19.82
CA ARG A 383 -23.49 -4.32 -19.67
C ARG A 383 -24.55 -3.27 -19.29
N GLY A 384 -24.23 -2.43 -18.30
CA GLY A 384 -25.13 -1.36 -17.84
C GLY A 384 -26.22 -1.84 -16.89
N TRP A 385 -26.41 -3.15 -16.71
CA TRP A 385 -27.46 -3.69 -15.84
C TRP A 385 -27.29 -3.28 -14.38
N ASN A 386 -28.42 -2.94 -13.76
CA ASN A 386 -28.68 -2.80 -12.34
C ASN A 386 -30.18 -3.09 -12.10
N PHE A 387 -30.64 -3.04 -10.84
CA PHE A 387 -32.04 -3.32 -10.49
C PHE A 387 -33.07 -2.36 -11.15
N LEU A 388 -32.69 -1.15 -11.57
CA LEU A 388 -33.60 -0.23 -12.27
C LEU A 388 -33.96 -0.74 -13.67
N HIS A 389 -33.08 -1.54 -14.27
CA HIS A 389 -33.28 -2.17 -15.58
C HIS A 389 -33.98 -3.53 -15.49
N ASP A 390 -34.31 -4.00 -14.27
CA ASP A 390 -35.00 -5.27 -14.08
C ASP A 390 -36.48 -5.16 -14.50
N PRO A 391 -36.96 -5.97 -15.48
CA PRO A 391 -38.35 -5.95 -15.92
C PRO A 391 -39.37 -6.12 -14.79
N ARG A 392 -39.00 -6.83 -13.72
CA ARG A 392 -39.87 -7.07 -12.55
C ARG A 392 -40.16 -5.80 -11.75
N ASN A 393 -39.28 -4.80 -11.84
CA ASN A 393 -39.42 -3.54 -11.12
C ASN A 393 -40.15 -2.47 -11.93
N GLN A 394 -40.32 -2.66 -13.24
CA GLN A 394 -40.87 -1.63 -14.13
C GLN A 394 -42.27 -1.18 -13.71
N ALA A 395 -43.16 -2.14 -13.41
CA ALA A 395 -44.54 -1.83 -13.00
C ALA A 395 -44.58 -1.06 -11.68
N THR A 396 -43.83 -1.54 -10.69
CA THR A 396 -43.76 -0.94 -9.35
C THR A 396 -43.16 0.48 -9.37
N LEU A 397 -42.04 0.67 -10.07
CA LEU A 397 -41.41 1.98 -10.22
C LEU A 397 -42.28 2.95 -11.02
N SER A 398 -42.96 2.47 -12.07
CA SER A 398 -43.89 3.29 -12.84
C SER A 398 -45.10 3.71 -12.00
N GLN A 399 -45.69 2.77 -11.25
CA GLN A 399 -46.83 3.07 -10.37
C GLN A 399 -46.46 4.12 -9.31
N ALA A 400 -45.30 3.99 -8.67
CA ALA A 400 -44.80 4.96 -7.71
C ALA A 400 -44.65 6.37 -8.32
N MET A 401 -44.24 6.46 -9.59
CA MET A 401 -44.16 7.72 -10.34
C MET A 401 -45.54 8.30 -10.70
N PHE A 402 -46.56 7.47 -10.93
CA PHE A 402 -47.92 7.91 -11.28
C PHE A 402 -48.74 8.41 -10.09
N THR A 403 -48.46 7.95 -8.86
CA THR A 403 -49.20 8.35 -7.65
C THR A 403 -48.89 9.76 -7.17
N THR A 404 -47.83 10.37 -7.68
CA THR A 404 -47.43 11.76 -7.47
C THR A 404 -48.34 12.66 -8.32
N HIS A 405 -49.04 13.65 -7.74
CA HIS A 405 -50.06 14.47 -8.45
C HIS A 405 -49.49 15.38 -9.56
N GLY A 406 -48.18 15.32 -9.83
CA GLY A 406 -47.53 15.94 -10.97
C GLY A 406 -47.54 15.04 -12.21
N ARG A 407 -47.94 15.59 -13.36
CA ARG A 407 -47.95 14.91 -14.67
C ARG A 407 -46.52 14.59 -15.15
N HIS A 408 -45.83 13.62 -14.56
CA HIS A 408 -44.58 13.11 -15.13
C HIS A 408 -44.88 12.02 -16.16
N ARG A 409 -44.60 12.30 -17.45
CA ARG A 409 -44.74 11.32 -18.55
C ARG A 409 -43.39 10.71 -18.99
N GLY A 410 -42.29 11.07 -18.34
CA GLY A 410 -40.94 10.61 -18.67
C GLY A 410 -40.46 9.41 -17.85
N ALA A 411 -39.38 8.78 -18.29
CA ALA A 411 -38.70 7.72 -17.55
C ALA A 411 -38.16 8.24 -16.20
N ALA A 412 -38.13 7.39 -15.17
CA ALA A 412 -37.68 7.81 -13.83
C ALA A 412 -36.24 8.35 -13.80
N GLU A 413 -35.37 7.85 -14.69
CA GLU A 413 -33.99 8.31 -14.85
C GLU A 413 -33.88 9.78 -15.32
N ARG A 414 -35.00 10.36 -15.76
CA ARG A 414 -35.11 11.76 -16.18
C ARG A 414 -35.92 12.61 -15.21
N TRP A 415 -36.38 12.08 -14.07
CA TRP A 415 -37.29 12.79 -13.18
C TRP A 415 -36.80 14.19 -12.79
N LEU A 416 -35.56 14.30 -12.32
CA LEU A 416 -34.98 15.58 -11.92
C LEU A 416 -34.74 16.51 -13.13
N LEU A 417 -34.30 15.94 -14.25
CA LEU A 417 -34.05 16.68 -15.48
C LEU A 417 -35.35 17.25 -16.04
N ASP A 418 -36.40 16.45 -16.10
CA ASP A 418 -37.71 16.86 -16.60
C ASP A 418 -38.33 17.90 -15.67
N ARG A 419 -38.14 17.82 -14.34
CA ARG A 419 -38.49 18.93 -13.40
C ARG A 419 -37.75 20.22 -13.74
N ALA A 420 -36.42 20.15 -13.88
CA ALA A 420 -35.60 21.31 -14.21
C ALA A 420 -35.97 21.95 -15.57
N LEU A 421 -36.47 21.15 -16.51
CA LEU A 421 -36.89 21.61 -17.83
C LEU A 421 -38.36 22.06 -17.90
N THR A 422 -39.19 21.75 -16.91
CA THR A 422 -40.65 22.01 -16.97
C THR A 422 -41.14 23.02 -15.95
N LEU A 423 -40.56 23.08 -14.75
CA LEU A 423 -40.97 24.01 -13.71
C LEU A 423 -40.38 25.40 -13.95
N ASP A 424 -41.24 26.42 -14.06
CA ASP A 424 -40.82 27.76 -14.47
C ASP A 424 -39.70 28.35 -13.60
N TRP A 425 -39.81 28.19 -12.27
CA TRP A 425 -38.78 28.69 -11.34
C TRP A 425 -37.42 27.98 -11.48
N LEU A 426 -37.41 26.66 -11.74
CA LEU A 426 -36.17 25.93 -11.99
C LEU A 426 -35.58 26.28 -13.35
N ARG A 427 -36.43 26.53 -14.35
CA ARG A 427 -35.96 26.99 -15.66
C ARG A 427 -35.32 28.36 -15.56
N GLU A 428 -35.91 29.28 -14.80
CA GLU A 428 -35.35 30.61 -14.55
C GLU A 428 -34.01 30.54 -13.80
N GLU A 429 -33.86 29.60 -12.87
CA GLU A 429 -32.62 29.42 -12.10
C GLU A 429 -31.52 28.72 -12.91
N PHE A 430 -31.84 27.62 -13.60
CA PHE A 430 -30.85 26.74 -14.21
C PHE A 430 -30.65 26.95 -15.71
N LEU A 431 -31.55 27.64 -16.40
CA LEU A 431 -31.53 27.77 -17.86
C LEU A 431 -31.52 29.24 -18.32
N ASP A 432 -30.82 29.48 -19.42
CA ASP A 432 -30.96 30.70 -20.22
C ASP A 432 -31.57 30.34 -21.58
N VAL A 433 -32.56 31.11 -22.03
CA VAL A 433 -33.24 30.91 -23.32
C VAL A 433 -32.80 32.01 -24.27
N ARG A 434 -31.85 31.70 -25.15
CA ARG A 434 -31.47 32.63 -26.23
C ARG A 434 -32.59 32.71 -27.25
N GLN A 435 -33.14 33.92 -27.42
CA GLN A 435 -34.30 34.18 -28.30
C GLN A 435 -34.05 33.89 -29.80
N SER A 436 -32.80 33.72 -30.24
CA SER A 436 -32.49 33.52 -31.67
C SER A 436 -32.62 32.08 -32.16
N ASP A 437 -32.36 31.06 -31.34
CA ASP A 437 -32.14 29.67 -31.84
C ASP A 437 -32.83 28.56 -31.01
N SER A 438 -33.68 28.90 -30.03
CA SER A 438 -34.35 27.91 -29.15
C SER A 438 -33.40 26.93 -28.45
N GLN A 439 -32.11 27.26 -28.33
CA GLN A 439 -31.12 26.42 -27.68
C GLN A 439 -31.15 26.67 -26.17
N VAL A 440 -31.40 25.59 -25.41
CA VAL A 440 -31.35 25.61 -23.94
C VAL A 440 -29.90 25.64 -23.49
N ILE A 441 -29.52 26.68 -22.74
CA ILE A 441 -28.16 26.83 -22.19
C ILE A 441 -28.23 26.73 -20.67
N TRP A 442 -27.46 25.81 -20.10
CA TRP A 442 -27.37 25.66 -18.64
C TRP A 442 -26.56 26.78 -18.00
N GLN A 443 -27.09 27.36 -16.92
CA GLN A 443 -26.40 28.31 -16.07
C GLN A 443 -25.33 27.58 -15.25
N LYS A 444 -24.10 27.60 -15.75
CA LYS A 444 -22.96 26.88 -15.16
C LYS A 444 -22.80 27.10 -13.65
N PRO A 445 -22.90 28.32 -13.09
CA PRO A 445 -22.73 28.53 -11.65
C PRO A 445 -23.73 27.76 -10.79
N HIS A 446 -25.01 27.69 -11.20
CA HIS A 446 -26.07 26.98 -10.48
C HIS A 446 -25.91 25.46 -10.62
N VAL A 447 -25.56 24.98 -11.82
CA VAL A 447 -25.25 23.56 -12.04
C VAL A 447 -24.03 23.12 -11.22
N ASP A 448 -22.95 23.92 -11.20
CA ASP A 448 -21.74 23.63 -10.43
C ASP A 448 -22.03 23.64 -8.92
N HIS A 449 -22.91 24.54 -8.45
CA HIS A 449 -23.37 24.55 -7.06
C HIS A 449 -24.14 23.27 -6.72
N TYR A 450 -25.09 22.87 -7.55
CA TYR A 450 -25.84 21.62 -7.39
C TYR A 450 -24.92 20.40 -7.37
N LEU A 451 -23.96 20.31 -8.29
CA LEU A 451 -23.00 19.20 -8.33
C LEU A 451 -22.12 19.13 -7.07
N LYS A 452 -21.78 20.27 -6.45
CA LYS A 452 -21.10 20.29 -5.15
C LYS A 452 -21.98 19.77 -4.01
N GLN A 453 -23.29 20.07 -4.04
CA GLN A 453 -24.23 19.49 -3.06
C GLN A 453 -24.34 17.98 -3.24
N VAL A 454 -24.38 17.49 -4.49
CA VAL A 454 -24.34 16.05 -4.78
C VAL A 454 -23.04 15.42 -4.24
N GLU A 455 -21.90 16.07 -4.43
CA GLU A 455 -20.63 15.56 -3.90
C GLU A 455 -20.63 15.50 -2.37
N ALA A 456 -21.11 16.54 -1.69
CA ALA A 456 -21.24 16.56 -0.23
C ALA A 456 -22.13 15.42 0.30
N PHE A 457 -23.29 15.23 -0.33
CA PHE A 457 -24.18 14.11 -0.05
C PHE A 457 -23.49 12.75 -0.24
N LEU A 458 -22.77 12.57 -1.36
CA LEU A 458 -22.04 11.33 -1.63
C LEU A 458 -20.91 11.07 -0.63
N GLN A 459 -20.21 12.10 -0.16
CA GLN A 459 -19.20 11.97 0.91
C GLN A 459 -19.83 11.48 2.22
N ARG A 460 -21.02 12.00 2.56
CA ARG A 460 -21.77 11.55 3.75
C ARG A 460 -22.35 10.15 3.57
N LEU A 461 -22.88 9.84 2.39
CA LEU A 461 -23.37 8.51 2.05
C LEU A 461 -22.24 7.47 2.12
N LEU A 462 -21.03 7.80 1.67
CA LEU A 462 -19.85 6.95 1.80
C LEU A 462 -19.52 6.65 3.28
N LEU A 463 -19.59 7.67 4.15
CA LEU A 463 -19.42 7.50 5.59
C LEU A 463 -20.50 6.57 6.16
N LEU A 464 -21.77 6.77 5.81
CA LEU A 464 -22.88 5.95 6.28
C LEU A 464 -22.74 4.49 5.83
N ILE A 465 -22.38 4.25 4.56
CA ILE A 465 -22.08 2.89 4.06
C ILE A 465 -20.96 2.25 4.87
N HIS A 466 -19.92 3.00 5.22
CA HIS A 466 -18.77 2.50 5.99
C HIS A 466 -19.14 2.11 7.43
N ILE A 467 -19.89 2.96 8.13
CA ILE A 467 -20.16 2.76 9.58
C ILE A 467 -21.40 1.91 9.86
N THR A 468 -22.33 1.77 8.89
CA THR A 468 -23.59 1.04 9.09
C THR A 468 -23.66 -0.31 8.38
N GLY A 469 -22.76 -0.59 7.42
CA GLY A 469 -22.76 -1.82 6.63
C GLY A 469 -22.23 -3.08 7.34
N GLY A 470 -22.12 -3.07 8.67
CA GLY A 470 -21.49 -4.13 9.47
C GLY A 470 -19.97 -4.02 9.45
N GLN A 471 -19.25 -5.06 9.02
CA GLN A 471 -17.78 -5.05 8.98
C GLN A 471 -17.30 -3.95 8.01
N PRO A 472 -16.56 -2.92 8.45
CA PRO A 472 -16.20 -1.81 7.58
C PRO A 472 -15.32 -2.27 6.40
N GLY A 473 -15.68 -1.83 5.18
CA GLY A 473 -14.86 -2.05 3.99
C GLY A 473 -13.61 -1.19 4.00
N ARG A 474 -12.53 -1.64 3.35
CA ARG A 474 -11.35 -0.78 3.14
C ARG A 474 -11.66 0.36 2.19
N ALA A 475 -10.89 1.45 2.28
CA ALA A 475 -11.02 2.59 1.36
C ALA A 475 -11.07 2.16 -0.12
N THR A 476 -10.21 1.25 -0.57
CA THR A 476 -10.23 0.76 -1.96
C THR A 476 -11.46 -0.09 -2.31
N GLU A 477 -12.05 -0.78 -1.33
CA GLU A 477 -13.27 -1.56 -1.52
C GLU A 477 -14.49 -0.63 -1.63
N LEU A 478 -14.55 0.41 -0.80
CA LEU A 478 -15.65 1.38 -0.79
C LEU A 478 -15.62 2.33 -1.99
N LEU A 479 -14.46 2.89 -2.32
CA LEU A 479 -14.31 3.83 -3.44
C LEU A 479 -14.38 3.16 -4.82
N SER A 480 -14.52 1.84 -4.88
CA SER A 480 -14.65 1.09 -6.13
C SER A 480 -15.99 0.37 -6.28
N LEU A 481 -16.96 0.69 -5.41
CA LEU A 481 -18.34 0.21 -5.53
C LEU A 481 -18.95 0.66 -6.85
N ARG A 482 -19.47 -0.29 -7.61
CA ARG A 482 -20.17 -0.06 -8.87
C ARG A 482 -21.66 -0.32 -8.69
N HIS A 483 -22.49 0.58 -9.20
CA HIS A 483 -23.93 0.37 -9.26
C HIS A 483 -24.35 -0.41 -10.52
N SER A 484 -23.54 -0.42 -11.59
CA SER A 484 -23.85 -1.05 -12.88
C SER A 484 -22.72 -1.96 -13.39
N ASN A 485 -23.11 -2.98 -14.18
CA ASN A 485 -22.20 -3.95 -14.77
C ASN A 485 -21.30 -3.34 -15.86
N THR A 486 -20.05 -3.79 -15.95
CA THR A 486 -19.03 -3.25 -16.87
C THR A 486 -18.56 -4.28 -17.92
N VAL A 487 -18.03 -3.79 -19.05
CA VAL A 487 -17.51 -4.63 -20.15
C VAL A 487 -16.27 -5.46 -19.79
N HIS A 488 -15.55 -5.10 -18.72
CA HIS A 488 -14.33 -5.78 -18.29
C HIS A 488 -14.59 -7.01 -17.40
N GLY A 489 -15.79 -7.63 -17.53
CA GLY A 489 -16.18 -8.80 -16.76
C GLY A 489 -16.36 -8.56 -15.25
N ARG A 490 -16.34 -7.30 -14.80
CA ARG A 490 -16.61 -6.97 -13.39
C ARG A 490 -18.11 -6.72 -13.20
N HIS A 491 -18.73 -7.61 -12.43
CA HIS A 491 -20.07 -7.44 -11.88
C HIS A 491 -20.18 -6.13 -11.09
N ARG A 492 -21.39 -5.56 -11.06
CA ARG A 492 -21.74 -4.50 -10.10
C ARG A 492 -21.53 -4.98 -8.65
N ASN A 493 -21.46 -4.02 -7.74
CA ASN A 493 -21.24 -4.26 -6.31
C ASN A 493 -22.47 -3.94 -5.46
N ILE A 494 -23.44 -3.20 -6.00
CA ILE A 494 -24.66 -2.81 -5.28
C ILE A 494 -25.82 -3.68 -5.77
N PHE A 495 -26.52 -4.30 -4.82
CA PHE A 495 -27.64 -5.21 -5.06
C PHE A 495 -28.81 -4.88 -4.13
N ILE A 496 -30.03 -5.25 -4.55
CA ILE A 496 -31.23 -5.14 -3.71
C ILE A 496 -31.67 -6.52 -3.24
N GLU A 497 -31.95 -6.65 -1.95
CA GLU A 497 -32.46 -7.88 -1.36
C GLU A 497 -33.37 -7.57 -0.16
N HIS A 498 -34.61 -8.06 -0.20
CA HIS A 498 -35.60 -7.93 0.88
C HIS A 498 -35.81 -6.49 1.41
N GLY A 499 -35.74 -5.50 0.53
CA GLY A 499 -35.87 -4.09 0.89
C GLY A 499 -34.64 -3.48 1.58
N LEU A 500 -33.48 -4.10 1.40
CA LEU A 500 -32.18 -3.58 1.83
C LEU A 500 -31.23 -3.51 0.64
N VAL A 501 -30.30 -2.57 0.71
CA VAL A 501 -29.15 -2.51 -0.20
C VAL A 501 -28.03 -3.37 0.37
N SER A 502 -27.50 -4.27 -0.45
CA SER A 502 -26.30 -5.04 -0.16
C SER A 502 -25.14 -4.55 -1.02
N THR A 503 -23.98 -4.32 -0.38
CA THR A 503 -22.73 -4.06 -1.07
C THR A 503 -21.83 -5.29 -1.02
N VAL A 504 -21.39 -5.75 -2.19
CA VAL A 504 -20.58 -6.95 -2.35
C VAL A 504 -19.22 -6.55 -2.88
N THR A 505 -18.20 -6.66 -2.03
CA THR A 505 -16.82 -6.35 -2.42
C THR A 505 -15.96 -7.61 -2.40
N THR A 506 -15.05 -7.67 -3.37
CA THR A 506 -14.02 -8.69 -3.48
C THR A 506 -12.77 -8.19 -2.77
N TYR A 507 -12.44 -8.79 -1.63
CA TYR A 507 -11.30 -8.38 -0.81
C TYR A 507 -9.95 -8.53 -1.57
N HIS A 508 -9.14 -7.47 -1.61
CA HIS A 508 -7.93 -7.38 -2.46
C HIS A 508 -6.58 -7.55 -1.72
N LYS A 509 -6.53 -7.65 -0.38
CA LYS A 509 -5.23 -7.71 0.34
C LYS A 509 -4.69 -9.14 0.41
N GLY A 510 -4.03 -9.58 -0.66
CA GLY A 510 -3.46 -10.93 -0.80
C GLY A 510 -3.96 -11.69 -2.01
N TYR A 511 -4.79 -11.10 -2.89
CA TYR A 511 -5.23 -11.73 -4.14
C TYR A 511 -4.04 -12.18 -5.01
N SER A 512 -2.97 -11.37 -5.07
CA SER A 512 -1.73 -11.72 -5.75
C SER A 512 -0.97 -12.88 -5.13
N ILE A 513 -1.32 -13.29 -3.90
CA ILE A 513 -0.65 -14.35 -3.13
C ILE A 513 -1.52 -15.60 -2.99
N SER A 514 -2.84 -15.48 -2.76
CA SER A 514 -3.71 -16.63 -2.42
C SER A 514 -4.61 -17.10 -3.55
N ASN A 515 -4.76 -16.33 -4.64
CA ASN A 515 -5.66 -16.63 -5.76
C ASN A 515 -7.14 -16.87 -5.37
N THR A 516 -7.52 -16.57 -4.12
CA THR A 516 -8.88 -16.75 -3.59
C THR A 516 -9.48 -15.39 -3.30
N THR A 517 -10.56 -15.06 -4.00
CA THR A 517 -11.33 -13.85 -3.73
C THR A 517 -12.36 -14.17 -2.67
N LYS A 518 -12.21 -13.62 -1.45
CA LYS A 518 -13.28 -13.68 -0.46
C LYS A 518 -14.32 -12.61 -0.83
N ILE A 519 -15.53 -13.07 -1.10
CA ILE A 519 -16.70 -12.21 -1.31
C ILE A 519 -17.23 -11.82 0.07
N ILE A 520 -17.40 -10.52 0.30
CA ILE A 520 -17.94 -10.00 1.56
C ILE A 520 -19.21 -9.23 1.24
N HIS A 521 -20.33 -9.73 1.75
CA HIS A 521 -21.63 -9.06 1.70
C HIS A 521 -21.78 -8.12 2.89
N ARG A 522 -22.30 -6.93 2.65
CA ARG A 522 -22.57 -5.91 3.66
C ARG A 522 -23.94 -5.31 3.41
N TYR A 523 -24.85 -5.49 4.36
CA TYR A 523 -26.21 -4.96 4.27
C TYR A 523 -26.28 -3.60 4.94
N LEU A 524 -26.87 -2.64 4.24
CA LEU A 524 -27.13 -1.32 4.76
C LEU A 524 -28.47 -1.34 5.52
N PRO A 525 -28.60 -0.62 6.64
CA PRO A 525 -29.89 -0.48 7.30
C PRO A 525 -30.87 0.26 6.39
N LYS A 526 -32.17 0.05 6.62
CA LYS A 526 -33.24 0.61 5.78
C LYS A 526 -33.09 2.11 5.48
N PRO A 527 -32.83 3.01 6.46
CA PRO A 527 -32.69 4.44 6.17
C PRO A 527 -31.56 4.75 5.17
N VAL A 528 -30.44 4.03 5.26
CA VAL A 528 -29.31 4.22 4.34
C VAL A 528 -29.58 3.56 2.99
N SER A 529 -30.29 2.43 2.97
CA SER A 529 -30.74 1.78 1.74
C SER A 529 -31.65 2.70 0.91
N GLU A 530 -32.57 3.40 1.55
CA GLU A 530 -33.44 4.39 0.90
C GLU A 530 -32.62 5.52 0.26
N LEU A 531 -31.64 6.07 0.99
CA LEU A 531 -30.74 7.10 0.45
C LEU A 531 -30.01 6.65 -0.83
N VAL A 532 -29.45 5.43 -0.82
CA VAL A 532 -28.76 4.87 -1.99
C VAL A 532 -29.73 4.70 -3.16
N VAL A 533 -30.92 4.13 -2.92
CA VAL A 533 -31.86 3.84 -4.01
C VAL A 533 -32.46 5.10 -4.59
N TYR A 534 -32.85 6.09 -3.77
CA TYR A 534 -33.31 7.39 -4.28
C TYR A 534 -32.24 8.09 -5.12
N TYR A 535 -30.99 8.07 -4.67
CA TYR A 535 -29.89 8.64 -5.44
C TYR A 535 -29.74 7.94 -6.80
N LEU A 536 -29.71 6.61 -6.83
CA LEU A 536 -29.58 5.85 -8.08
C LEU A 536 -30.80 6.01 -9.00
N TRP A 537 -31.99 6.17 -8.43
CA TRP A 537 -33.26 6.17 -9.16
C TRP A 537 -33.62 7.54 -9.74
N LEU A 538 -33.49 8.62 -8.94
CA LEU A 538 -34.02 9.95 -9.29
C LEU A 538 -32.94 10.99 -9.58
N ILE A 539 -31.74 10.85 -9.01
CA ILE A 539 -30.68 11.87 -9.08
C ILE A 539 -29.60 11.48 -10.10
N LEU A 540 -29.16 10.21 -10.09
CA LEU A 540 -28.11 9.73 -10.95
C LEU A 540 -28.60 9.66 -12.40
N VAL A 541 -28.35 10.73 -13.16
CA VAL A 541 -28.64 10.80 -14.59
C VAL A 541 -27.78 9.77 -15.33
N GLN A 542 -28.40 8.72 -15.88
CA GLN A 542 -27.71 7.83 -16.80
C GLN A 542 -27.47 8.60 -18.11
N LYS A 543 -26.19 8.79 -18.47
CA LYS A 543 -25.82 9.29 -19.79
C LYS A 543 -26.25 8.22 -20.81
N GLY A 544 -27.40 8.43 -21.45
CA GLY A 544 -27.80 7.75 -22.67
C GLY A 544 -26.91 8.15 -23.84
#